data_AF-A0A818NH85-F1
#
_entry.id   AF-A0A818NH85-F1
#
_cell.length_a   1.000
_cell.length_b   1.000
_cell.length_c   1.000
_cell.angle_alpha   90.00
_cell.angle_beta   90.00
_cell.angle_gamma   90.00
#
_symmetry.space_group_name_H-M   'P 1'
#
loop_
_entity.id
_entity.type
_entity.pdbx_description
1 polymer ?
#
loop_
_entity_poly.entity_id
_entity_poly.type
_entity_poly.pdbx_seq_one_letter_code
_entity_poly.pdbx_strand_id
1 'polypeptide(L)'
;METIDNSEININECNINELLPTLFRLQSQRCLTYQRLHDAQIMFFTTHNFPAFQNFLSDITIIFARISEEVLSIKKRLEDKKLIHKHIEQLQDYEQKKLQLTNELFLAKVEKKNDDIENINEKLTELIHNINEILEELRYDQEDFIQIET
;
A
#
# COMPACT_ATOMS: atom_id res chain seq x y z
N MET A 1 -34.82 39.71 12.54
CA MET A 1 -34.32 39.99 11.17
C MET A 1 -33.04 39.18 11.07
N GLU A 2 -33.19 37.94 10.63
CA GLU A 2 -32.08 37.00 10.40
C GLU A 2 -31.45 37.30 9.05
N THR A 3 -30.13 37.48 9.04
CA THR A 3 -29.25 37.28 7.88
C THR A 3 -27.87 36.95 8.46
N ILE A 4 -27.55 35.66 8.57
CA ILE A 4 -26.62 34.92 7.69
C ILE A 4 -25.18 35.42 7.84
N ASP A 5 -24.34 34.62 8.48
CA ASP A 5 -23.26 33.99 7.74
C ASP A 5 -23.04 32.58 8.30
N ASN A 6 -23.57 31.61 7.56
CA ASN A 6 -23.18 30.22 7.73
C ASN A 6 -21.71 30.21 7.33
N SER A 7 -20.81 30.09 8.31
CA SER A 7 -19.51 29.52 8.07
C SER A 7 -19.74 28.18 7.39
N GLU A 8 -19.70 28.18 6.06
CA GLU A 8 -19.44 27.03 5.23
C GLU A 8 -18.14 26.48 5.77
N ILE A 9 -18.26 25.59 6.76
CA ILE A 9 -17.20 24.69 7.17
C ILE A 9 -16.77 24.07 5.87
N ASN A 10 -15.58 24.44 5.43
CA ASN A 10 -14.98 23.97 4.21
C ASN A 10 -14.88 22.44 4.32
N ILE A 11 -15.90 21.74 3.80
CA ILE A 11 -15.97 20.26 3.79
C ILE A 11 -14.82 19.66 2.95
N ASN A 12 -14.01 20.52 2.33
CA ASN A 12 -12.84 20.17 1.53
C ASN A 12 -11.52 20.64 2.16
N GLU A 13 -11.49 21.07 3.42
CA GLU A 13 -10.22 21.30 4.11
C GLU A 13 -9.57 19.95 4.42
N CYS A 14 -8.86 19.48 3.41
CA CYS A 14 -8.29 18.16 3.35
C CYS A 14 -7.06 18.12 4.24
N ASN A 15 -7.25 17.80 5.51
CA ASN A 15 -6.18 17.89 6.48
C ASN A 15 -5.16 16.76 6.26
N ILE A 16 -3.93 17.14 5.90
CA ILE A 16 -2.77 16.24 5.81
C ILE A 16 -2.60 15.40 7.09
N ASN A 17 -2.93 15.98 8.26
CA ASN A 17 -2.89 15.35 9.56
C ASN A 17 -3.92 14.22 9.74
N GLU A 18 -4.91 14.09 8.84
CA GLU A 18 -5.83 12.96 8.80
C GLU A 18 -5.46 11.96 7.69
N LEU A 19 -5.03 12.49 6.55
CA LEU A 19 -4.74 11.69 5.36
C LEU A 19 -3.48 10.85 5.46
N LEU A 20 -2.37 11.39 5.97
CA LEU A 20 -1.14 10.63 6.12
C LEU A 20 -1.27 9.51 7.16
N PRO A 21 -1.87 9.72 8.35
CA PRO A 21 -2.16 8.61 9.26
C PRO A 21 -3.05 7.54 8.63
N THR A 22 -4.03 7.94 7.80
CA THR A 22 -4.87 7.00 7.05
C THR A 22 -4.04 6.19 6.04
N LEU A 23 -3.11 6.83 5.33
CA LEU A 23 -2.17 6.18 4.43
C LEU A 23 -1.29 5.15 5.15
N PHE A 24 -0.71 5.49 6.31
CA PHE A 24 0.09 4.56 7.11
C PHE A 24 -0.74 3.37 7.62
N ARG A 25 -2.00 3.60 8.00
CA ARG A 25 -2.93 2.53 8.37
C ARG A 25 -3.21 1.61 7.19
N LEU A 26 -3.46 2.16 5.99
CA LEU A 26 -3.66 1.39 4.76
C LEU A 26 -2.42 0.57 4.40
N GLN A 27 -1.23 1.15 4.57
CA GLN A 27 0.04 0.45 4.34
C GLN A 27 0.23 -0.71 5.33
N SER A 28 -0.13 -0.51 6.61
CA SER A 28 -0.12 -1.59 7.61
C SER A 28 -1.10 -2.71 7.25
N GLN A 29 -2.31 -2.36 6.77
CA GLN A 29 -3.26 -3.34 6.26
C GLN A 29 -2.73 -4.10 5.04
N ARG A 30 -2.00 -3.42 4.16
CA ARG A 30 -1.35 -4.04 2.99
C ARG A 30 -0.30 -5.06 3.41
N CYS A 31 0.54 -4.75 4.40
CA CYS A 31 1.51 -5.69 4.98
C CYS A 31 0.82 -6.95 5.55
N LEU A 32 -0.25 -6.78 6.31
CA LEU A 32 -1.05 -7.91 6.82
C LEU A 32 -1.67 -8.74 5.68
N THR A 33 -2.05 -8.09 4.57
CA THR A 33 -2.61 -8.76 3.40
C THR A 33 -1.55 -9.60 2.67
N TYR A 34 -0.32 -9.12 2.54
CA TYR A 34 0.81 -9.93 2.06
C TYR A 34 1.09 -11.13 2.96
N GLN A 35 1.02 -10.97 4.28
CA GLN A 35 1.19 -12.10 5.20
C GLN A 35 0.11 -13.16 4.99
N ARG A 36 -1.15 -12.76 4.85
CA ARG A 36 -2.25 -13.69 4.53
C ARG A 36 -2.05 -14.41 3.20
N LEU A 37 -1.53 -13.69 2.19
CA LEU A 37 -1.18 -14.30 0.90
C LEU A 37 -0.10 -15.36 1.06
N HIS A 38 0.96 -15.05 1.79
CA HIS A 38 2.03 -16.00 2.09
C HIS A 38 1.51 -17.24 2.82
N ASP A 39 0.65 -17.06 3.83
CA ASP A 39 0.06 -18.18 4.57
C ASP A 39 -0.82 -19.07 3.66
N ALA A 40 -1.60 -18.46 2.76
CA ALA A 40 -2.39 -19.18 1.77
C ALA A 40 -1.49 -19.96 0.79
N GLN A 41 -0.35 -19.41 0.38
CA GLN A 41 0.62 -20.09 -0.48
C GLN A 41 1.25 -21.30 0.24
N ILE A 42 1.64 -21.17 1.52
CA ILE A 42 2.15 -22.30 2.33
C ILE A 42 1.09 -23.40 2.44
N MET A 43 -0.16 -23.02 2.73
CA MET A 43 -1.28 -23.94 2.81
C MET A 43 -1.47 -24.69 1.50
N PHE A 44 -1.36 -24.00 0.36
CA PHE A 44 -1.40 -24.63 -0.97
C PHE A 44 -0.26 -25.63 -1.17
N PHE A 45 0.99 -25.28 -0.84
CA PHE A 45 2.13 -26.19 -0.99
C PHE A 45 2.04 -27.43 -0.08
N THR A 46 1.35 -27.32 1.05
CA THR A 46 1.20 -28.42 2.02
C THR A 46 0.02 -29.34 1.70
N THR A 47 -1.11 -28.74 1.28
CA THR A 47 -2.37 -29.47 1.11
C THR A 47 -2.69 -29.82 -0.33
N HIS A 48 -2.05 -29.15 -1.30
CA HIS A 48 -2.38 -29.20 -2.72
C HIS A 48 -3.86 -28.92 -3.03
N ASN A 49 -4.58 -28.27 -2.11
CA ASN A 49 -5.99 -27.94 -2.27
C ASN A 49 -6.15 -26.63 -3.06
N PHE A 50 -6.13 -26.76 -4.39
CA PHE A 50 -6.28 -25.61 -5.29
C PHE A 50 -7.61 -24.86 -5.12
N PRO A 51 -8.79 -25.51 -4.99
CA PRO A 51 -10.04 -24.79 -4.77
C PRO A 51 -10.04 -23.90 -3.51
N ALA A 52 -9.49 -24.41 -2.40
CA ALA A 52 -9.37 -23.61 -1.17
C ALA A 52 -8.44 -22.41 -1.37
N PHE A 53 -7.28 -22.64 -2.02
CA PHE A 53 -6.34 -21.57 -2.34
C PHE A 53 -6.95 -20.49 -3.25
N GLN A 54 -7.72 -20.88 -4.27
CA GLN A 54 -8.40 -19.94 -5.17
C GLN A 54 -9.40 -19.04 -4.43
N ASN A 55 -10.15 -19.59 -3.48
CA ASN A 55 -11.06 -18.78 -2.65
C ASN A 55 -10.29 -17.75 -1.82
N PHE A 56 -9.19 -18.15 -1.17
CA PHE A 56 -8.34 -17.21 -0.43
C PHE A 56 -7.76 -16.12 -1.33
N LEU A 57 -7.28 -16.47 -2.54
CA LEU A 57 -6.76 -15.51 -3.50
C LEU A 57 -7.82 -14.48 -3.91
N SER A 58 -9.06 -14.90 -4.13
CA SER A 58 -10.16 -13.99 -4.45
C SER A 58 -10.38 -12.95 -3.35
N ASP A 59 -10.48 -13.39 -2.10
CA ASP A 59 -10.67 -12.51 -0.95
C ASP A 59 -9.50 -11.53 -0.77
N ILE A 60 -8.27 -12.03 -0.90
CA ILE A 60 -7.04 -11.24 -0.79
C ILE A 60 -6.96 -10.19 -1.92
N THR A 61 -7.33 -10.55 -3.14
CA THR A 61 -7.31 -9.65 -4.31
C THR A 61 -8.26 -8.47 -4.09
N ILE A 62 -9.45 -8.72 -3.54
CA ILE A 62 -10.42 -7.67 -3.19
C ILE A 62 -9.82 -6.69 -2.17
N ILE A 63 -9.11 -7.21 -1.16
CA ILE A 63 -8.48 -6.36 -0.14
C ILE A 63 -7.38 -5.50 -0.76
N PHE A 64 -6.50 -6.06 -1.59
CA PHE A 64 -5.47 -5.27 -2.29
C PHE A 64 -6.07 -4.18 -3.19
N ALA A 65 -7.12 -4.51 -3.94
CA ALA A 65 -7.81 -3.55 -4.81
C ALA A 65 -8.37 -2.39 -3.98
N ARG A 66 -9.13 -2.70 -2.93
CA ARG A 66 -9.71 -1.70 -2.03
C ARG A 66 -8.65 -0.79 -1.41
N ILE A 67 -7.56 -1.37 -0.89
CA ILE A 67 -6.46 -0.57 -0.32
C ILE A 67 -5.90 0.39 -1.38
N SER A 68 -5.66 -0.11 -2.60
CA SER A 68 -5.07 0.69 -3.68
C SER A 68 -6.00 1.82 -4.12
N GLU A 69 -7.31 1.57 -4.20
CA GLU A 69 -8.33 2.59 -4.47
C GLU A 69 -8.36 3.67 -3.37
N GLU A 70 -8.33 3.27 -2.09
CA GLU A 70 -8.29 4.22 -0.97
C GLU A 70 -7.00 5.07 -1.00
N VAL A 71 -5.84 4.49 -1.32
CA VAL A 71 -4.59 5.25 -1.47
C VAL A 71 -4.64 6.20 -2.68
N LEU A 72 -5.20 5.79 -3.81
CA LEU A 72 -5.37 6.68 -4.97
C LEU A 72 -6.31 7.85 -4.65
N SER A 73 -7.34 7.63 -3.84
CA SER A 73 -8.21 8.69 -3.34
C SER A 73 -7.44 9.68 -2.47
N ILE A 74 -6.61 9.19 -1.54
CA ILE A 74 -5.72 10.02 -0.71
C ILE A 74 -4.74 10.82 -1.59
N LYS A 75 -4.09 10.17 -2.56
CA LYS A 75 -3.18 10.81 -3.51
C LYS A 75 -3.86 11.99 -4.22
N LYS A 76 -5.04 11.75 -4.79
CA LYS A 76 -5.82 12.78 -5.50
C LYS A 76 -6.17 13.96 -4.59
N ARG A 77 -6.50 13.70 -3.34
CA ARG A 77 -6.82 14.73 -2.34
C ARG A 77 -5.61 15.55 -1.87
N LEU A 78 -4.39 15.10 -2.16
CA LEU A 78 -3.13 15.77 -1.84
C LEU A 78 -2.42 16.33 -3.10
N GLU A 79 -3.16 16.56 -4.18
CA GLU A 79 -2.60 17.06 -5.46
C GLU A 79 -1.91 18.43 -5.33
N ASP A 80 -2.34 19.24 -4.37
CA ASP A 80 -1.74 20.54 -4.04
C ASP A 80 -0.39 20.39 -3.30
N LYS A 81 -0.18 19.26 -2.60
CA LYS A 81 1.06 18.91 -1.90
C LYS A 81 1.99 18.10 -2.81
N LYS A 82 2.59 18.76 -3.80
CA LYS A 82 3.40 18.14 -4.87
C LYS A 82 4.43 17.10 -4.40
N LEU A 83 5.15 17.37 -3.31
CA LEU A 83 6.18 16.46 -2.78
C LEU A 83 5.56 15.16 -2.27
N ILE A 84 4.59 15.27 -1.36
CA ILE A 84 3.83 14.14 -0.81
C ILE A 84 3.10 13.37 -1.92
N HIS A 85 2.47 14.07 -2.86
CA HIS A 85 1.82 13.45 -4.00
C HIS A 85 2.78 12.55 -4.79
N LYS A 86 4.01 13.01 -5.01
CA LYS A 86 5.06 12.24 -5.68
C LYS A 86 5.53 11.04 -4.85
N HIS A 87 5.73 11.21 -3.53
CA HIS A 87 6.08 10.10 -2.65
C HIS A 87 4.98 9.01 -2.64
N ILE A 88 3.70 9.39 -2.59
CA ILE A 88 2.58 8.43 -2.65
C ILE A 88 2.53 7.72 -4.02
N GLU A 89 2.84 8.43 -5.11
CA GLU A 89 2.96 7.82 -6.44
C GLU A 89 4.06 6.76 -6.48
N GLN A 90 5.26 7.10 -6.01
CA GLN A 90 6.39 6.17 -5.93
C GLN A 90 6.08 4.97 -5.02
N LEU A 91 5.40 5.19 -3.90
CA LEU A 91 4.95 4.12 -3.00
C LEU A 91 4.02 3.14 -3.74
N GLN A 92 3.05 3.63 -4.53
CA GLN A 92 2.16 2.75 -5.30
C GLN A 92 2.92 1.99 -6.38
N ASP A 93 3.87 2.61 -7.07
CA ASP A 93 4.69 1.94 -8.08
C ASP A 93 5.52 0.79 -7.48
N TYR A 94 6.14 1.02 -6.32
CA TYR A 94 6.89 -0.04 -5.62
C TYR A 94 5.97 -1.15 -5.12
N GLU A 95 4.80 -0.82 -4.60
CA GLU A 95 3.83 -1.82 -4.14
C GLU A 95 3.26 -2.66 -5.29
N GLN A 96 3.02 -2.05 -6.46
CA GLN A 96 2.63 -2.78 -7.64
C GLN A 96 3.73 -3.75 -8.10
N LYS A 97 4.98 -3.30 -8.16
CA LYS A 97 6.14 -4.15 -8.51
C LYS A 97 6.32 -5.28 -7.50
N LYS A 98 6.15 -5.01 -6.21
CA LYS A 98 6.25 -6.02 -5.15
C LYS A 98 5.18 -7.08 -5.29
N LEU A 99 3.94 -6.71 -5.59
CA LEU A 99 2.85 -7.67 -5.82
C LEU A 99 3.14 -8.54 -7.05
N GLN A 100 3.66 -7.96 -8.14
CA GLN A 100 4.07 -8.69 -9.34
C GLN A 100 5.17 -9.70 -9.04
N LEU A 101 6.26 -9.29 -8.40
CA LEU A 101 7.36 -10.17 -8.01
C LEU A 101 6.91 -11.24 -7.00
N THR A 102 5.96 -10.93 -6.11
CA THR A 102 5.39 -11.93 -5.18
C THR A 102 4.67 -13.04 -5.94
N ASN A 103 3.96 -12.70 -7.02
CA ASN A 103 3.32 -13.68 -7.89
C ASN A 103 4.35 -14.48 -8.71
N GLU A 104 5.36 -13.81 -9.28
CA GLU A 104 6.46 -14.47 -10.00
C GLU A 104 7.21 -15.45 -9.10
N LEU A 105 7.51 -15.07 -7.85
CA LEU A 105 8.13 -15.92 -6.85
C LEU A 105 7.28 -17.17 -6.57
N PHE A 106 5.97 -17.00 -6.45
CA PHE A 106 5.05 -18.12 -6.24
C PHE A 106 5.09 -19.09 -7.43
N LEU A 107 5.03 -18.58 -8.67
CA LEU A 107 5.11 -19.40 -9.87
C LEU A 107 6.47 -20.12 -9.97
N ALA A 108 7.58 -19.43 -9.71
CA ALA A 108 8.92 -20.02 -9.71
C ALA A 108 9.04 -21.16 -8.68
N LYS A 109 8.41 -21.02 -7.50
CA LYS A 109 8.33 -22.09 -6.49
C LYS A 109 7.50 -23.29 -6.97
N VAL A 110 6.36 -23.06 -7.62
CA VAL A 110 5.52 -24.12 -8.21
C VAL A 110 6.30 -24.87 -9.30
N GLU A 111 7.05 -24.15 -10.13
CA GLU A 111 7.85 -24.69 -11.25
C GLU A 111 9.23 -25.22 -10.83
N LYS A 112 9.62 -25.04 -9.55
CA LYS A 112 10.92 -25.45 -8.98
C LYS A 112 12.14 -24.82 -9.68
N LYS A 113 12.03 -23.57 -10.10
CA LYS A 113 13.12 -22.80 -10.73
C LYS A 113 13.98 -22.08 -9.68
N ASN A 114 14.94 -22.80 -9.11
CA ASN A 114 15.72 -22.29 -7.97
C ASN A 114 16.49 -20.99 -8.27
N ASP A 115 17.09 -20.87 -9.45
CA ASP A 115 17.85 -19.67 -9.84
C ASP A 115 16.94 -18.42 -9.93
N ASP A 116 15.70 -18.59 -10.41
CA ASP A 116 14.71 -17.51 -10.45
C ASP A 116 14.26 -17.10 -9.04
N ILE A 117 14.11 -18.08 -8.13
CA ILE A 117 13.69 -17.82 -6.74
C ILE A 117 14.70 -16.90 -6.03
N GLU A 118 16.00 -17.16 -6.15
CA GLU A 118 17.04 -16.35 -5.50
C GLU A 118 17.03 -14.91 -6.03
N ASN A 119 17.08 -14.75 -7.36
CA ASN A 119 17.02 -13.44 -8.03
C ASN A 119 15.75 -12.64 -7.68
N ILE A 120 14.59 -13.30 -7.62
CA ILE A 120 13.34 -12.61 -7.25
C ILE A 120 13.34 -12.19 -5.78
N ASN A 121 13.90 -12.98 -4.88
CA ASN A 121 14.02 -12.63 -3.46
C ASN A 121 14.92 -11.41 -3.23
N GLU A 122 16.03 -11.30 -3.97
CA GLU A 122 16.91 -10.12 -3.93
C GLU A 122 16.15 -8.85 -4.33
N LYS A 123 15.43 -8.89 -5.46
CA LYS A 123 14.61 -7.77 -5.94
C LYS A 123 13.49 -7.40 -4.97
N LEU A 124 12.85 -8.40 -4.35
CA LEU A 124 11.84 -8.15 -3.32
C LEU A 124 12.43 -7.46 -2.09
N THR A 125 13.65 -7.81 -1.70
CA THR A 125 14.35 -7.20 -0.57
C THR A 125 14.66 -5.74 -0.86
N GLU A 126 15.14 -5.44 -2.06
CA GLU A 126 15.36 -4.06 -2.54
C GLU A 126 14.05 -3.25 -2.56
N LEU A 127 12.95 -3.81 -3.09
CA LEU A 127 11.66 -3.11 -3.09
C LEU A 127 11.14 -2.83 -1.68
N ILE A 128 11.31 -3.76 -0.74
CA ILE A 128 10.92 -3.54 0.66
C ILE A 128 11.73 -2.40 1.27
N HIS A 129 13.04 -2.34 0.98
CA HIS A 129 13.88 -1.23 1.41
C HIS A 129 13.39 0.11 0.84
N ASN A 130 13.18 0.19 -0.48
CA ASN A 130 12.69 1.40 -1.14
C ASN A 130 11.30 1.85 -0.63
N ILE A 131 10.41 0.90 -0.33
CA ILE A 131 9.10 1.20 0.29
C ILE A 131 9.30 1.81 1.67
N ASN A 132 10.17 1.24 2.49
CA ASN A 132 10.44 1.76 3.83
C ASN A 132 11.06 3.16 3.79
N GLU A 133 11.97 3.43 2.85
CA GLU A 133 12.55 4.77 2.67
C GLU A 133 11.47 5.81 2.33
N ILE A 134 10.59 5.54 1.36
CA ILE A 134 9.48 6.43 1.02
C ILE A 134 8.53 6.65 2.20
N LEU A 135 8.30 5.61 3.02
CA LEU A 135 7.46 5.76 4.21
C LEU A 135 8.12 6.66 5.26
N GLU A 136 9.43 6.60 5.45
CA GLU A 136 10.13 7.53 6.33
C GLU A 136 10.13 8.96 5.76
N GLU A 137 10.35 9.15 4.46
CA GLU A 137 10.22 10.47 3.80
C GLU A 137 8.83 11.07 4.04
N LEU A 138 7.76 10.27 3.90
CA LEU A 138 6.40 10.70 4.20
C LEU A 138 6.16 11.05 5.68
N ARG A 139 6.88 10.40 6.61
CA ARG A 139 6.81 10.75 8.05
C ARG A 139 7.49 12.08 8.31
N TYR A 140 8.66 12.32 7.71
CA TYR A 140 9.34 13.61 7.79
C TYR A 140 8.49 14.74 7.20
N ASP A 141 7.89 14.52 6.03
CA ASP A 141 6.97 15.50 5.43
C ASP A 141 5.83 15.84 6.41
N GLN A 142 5.23 14.83 7.06
CA GLN A 142 4.17 15.05 8.06
C GLN A 142 4.64 15.92 9.24
N GLU A 143 5.81 15.65 9.79
CA GLU A 143 6.37 16.37 10.94
C GLU A 143 6.67 17.84 10.59
N ASP A 144 7.20 18.10 9.40
CA ASP A 144 7.46 19.46 8.91
C ASP A 144 6.16 20.26 8.76
N PHE A 145 5.08 19.65 8.27
CA PHE A 145 3.78 20.32 8.17
C PHE A 145 3.17 20.63 9.54
N ILE A 146 3.32 19.74 10.53
CA ILE A 146 2.82 19.97 11.90
C ILE A 146 3.54 21.16 12.56
N GLN A 147 4.85 21.30 12.35
CA GLN A 147 5.64 22.38 12.95
C GLN A 147 5.34 23.77 12.38
N ILE A 148 4.78 23.86 11.16
CA ILE A 148 4.42 25.13 10.53
C ILE A 148 3.05 25.66 11.01
N GLU A 149 2.18 24.78 11.51
CA GLU A 149 0.82 25.15 11.99
C GLU A 149 0.76 25.50 13.50
N THR A 150 1.86 25.34 14.25
CA THR A 150 2.01 25.73 15.68
C THR A 150 2.79 27.01 15.88
#